data_AF-A0A7X3SK38-F1
#
_entry.id   AF-A0A7X3SK38-F1
#
_cell.length_a   1.000
_cell.length_b   1.000
_cell.length_c   1.000
_cell.angle_alpha   90.00
_cell.angle_beta   90.00
_cell.angle_gamma   90.00
#
_symmetry.space_group_name_H-M   'P 1'
#
loop_
_entity.id
_entity.type
_entity.pdbx_description
1 polymer ?
#
loop_
_entity_poly.entity_id
_entity_poly.type
_entity_poly.pdbx_seq_one_letter_code
_entity_poly.pdbx_strand_id
1 'polypeptide(L)' 'MEQNREQDFVHYSIQFACLQKLKKRSLITVDEYEAIKKRLMRDYNVVTNLAA' A
#
# COMPACT_ATOMS: atom_id res chain seq x y z
N MET A 1 4.73 -23.05 7.21
CA MET A 1 4.80 -22.00 6.17
C MET A 1 4.00 -20.74 6.59
N GLU A 2 3.86 -20.44 7.89
CA GLU A 2 2.97 -19.35 8.39
C GLU A 2 3.72 -18.02 8.66
N GLN A 3 5.05 -18.03 8.78
CA GLN A 3 5.86 -16.87 9.21
C GLN A 3 5.97 -15.69 8.21
N ASN A 4 5.51 -15.84 6.96
CA ASN A 4 5.75 -14.82 5.92
C ASN A 4 4.72 -13.68 5.91
N ARG A 5 3.46 -13.95 6.30
CA ARG A 5 2.35 -12.99 6.16
C ARG A 5 2.46 -11.78 7.07
N GLU A 6 3.04 -11.94 8.26
CA GLU A 6 3.24 -10.83 9.20
C GLU A 6 4.31 -9.85 8.70
N GLN A 7 5.39 -10.36 8.11
CA GLN A 7 6.43 -9.53 7.50
C GLN A 7 5.88 -8.77 6.28
N ASP A 8 5.09 -9.44 5.45
CA ASP A 8 4.42 -8.81 4.30
C ASP A 8 3.51 -7.65 4.73
N PHE A 9 2.76 -7.82 5.83
CA PHE A 9 1.89 -6.77 6.35
C PHE A 9 2.66 -5.57 6.94
N VAL A 10 3.78 -5.85 7.60
CA VAL A 10 4.69 -4.80 8.11
C VAL A 10 5.31 -4.01 6.95
N HIS A 11 5.81 -4.70 5.92
CA HIS A 11 6.38 -4.06 4.74
C HIS A 11 5.33 -3.22 3.99
N TYR A 12 4.12 -3.76 3.81
CA TYR A 12 2.98 -3.01 3.25
C TYR A 12 2.70 -1.73 4.03
N SER A 13 2.60 -1.83 5.36
CA SER A 13 2.29 -0.67 6.22
C SER A 13 3.36 0.42 6.13
N ILE A 14 4.64 0.05 6.11
CA ILE A 14 5.76 0.99 5.96
C ILE A 14 5.69 1.69 4.61
N GLN A 15 5.50 0.92 3.52
CA GLN A 15 5.44 1.46 2.17
C GLN A 15 4.22 2.36 1.97
N PHE A 16 3.07 1.99 2.54
CA PHE A 16 1.85 2.80 2.51
C PHE A 16 2.02 4.12 3.27
N ALA A 17 2.62 4.09 4.46
CA ALA A 17 2.92 5.30 5.23
C ALA A 17 3.89 6.23 4.48
N CYS A 18 4.86 5.67 3.76
CA CYS A 18 5.75 6.44 2.89
C CYS A 18 4.97 7.13 1.76
N LEU A 19 4.10 6.38 1.07
CA LEU A 19 3.25 6.89 -0.01
C LEU A 19 2.35 8.05 0.47
N GLN A 20 1.76 7.93 1.66
CA GLN A 20 0.98 9.01 2.27
C GLN A 20 1.81 10.27 2.55
N LYS A 21 3.06 10.11 3.04
CA LYS A 21 3.98 11.23 3.27
C LYS A 21 4.35 11.93 1.96
N LEU A 22 4.57 11.18 0.87
CA LEU A 22 4.85 11.74 -0.45
C LEU A 22 3.68 12.59 -0.95
N LYS A 23 2.45 12.06 -0.86
CA LYS A 23 1.23 12.81 -1.21
C LYS A 23 1.05 14.06 -0.35
N LYS A 24 1.24 13.96 0.96
CA LYS A 24 1.08 15.09 1.90
C LYS A 24 2.08 16.22 1.61
N ARG A 25 3.26 15.87 1.09
CA ARG A 25 4.31 16.83 0.69
C ARG A 25 4.15 17.29 -0.77
N SER A 26 3.09 16.89 -1.46
CA SER A 26 2.86 17.15 -2.89
C SER A 26 4.04 16.74 -3.78
N LEU A 27 4.77 15.70 -3.39
CA LEU A 27 5.89 15.14 -4.16
C LEU A 27 5.44 14.20 -5.27
N ILE A 28 4.16 13.80 -5.22
CA ILE A 28 3.50 12.96 -6.21
C ILE A 28 2.10 13.52 -6.46
N THR A 29 1.59 13.32 -7.66
CA THR A 29 0.22 13.66 -8.05
C THR A 29 -0.80 12.69 -7.47
N VAL A 30 -2.08 13.05 -7.56
CA VAL A 30 -3.18 12.18 -7.12
C VAL A 30 -3.23 10.91 -7.97
N ASP A 31 -3.06 11.02 -9.29
CA ASP A 31 -2.98 9.88 -10.20
C ASP A 31 -1.83 8.92 -9.87
N GLU A 32 -0.63 9.45 -9.63
CA GLU A 32 0.53 8.64 -9.22
C GLU A 32 0.28 7.94 -7.88
N TYR A 33 -0.30 8.65 -6.92
CA TYR A 33 -0.66 8.06 -5.63
C TYR A 33 -1.63 6.89 -5.80
N GLU A 34 -2.68 7.04 -6.62
CA GLU A 34 -3.66 5.97 -6.86
C GLU A 34 -3.06 4.78 -7.62
N ALA A 35 -2.21 5.03 -8.62
CA ALA A 35 -1.53 3.98 -9.38
C ALA A 35 -0.60 3.16 -8.47
N ILE A 36 0.21 3.83 -7.64
CA ILE A 36 1.13 3.16 -6.70
C ILE A 36 0.34 2.42 -5.62
N LYS A 37 -0.72 3.02 -5.07
CA LYS A 37 -1.58 2.37 -4.07
C LYS A 37 -2.21 1.08 -4.62
N LYS A 38 -2.79 1.11 -5.82
CA LYS A 38 -3.38 -0.09 -6.46
C LYS A 38 -2.34 -1.19 -6.66
N ARG A 39 -1.13 -0.82 -7.07
CA ARG A 39 -0.01 -1.76 -7.23
C ARG A 39 0.40 -2.37 -5.88
N LEU A 40 0.58 -1.54 -4.85
CA LEU A 40 0.90 -2.00 -3.48
C LEU A 40 -0.12 -3.01 -2.98
N MET A 41 -1.41 -2.72 -3.13
CA MET A 41 -2.48 -3.62 -2.69
C MET A 41 -2.45 -4.95 -3.43
N ARG A 42 -2.15 -4.93 -4.74
CA ARG A 42 -2.01 -6.15 -5.56
C ARG A 42 -0.78 -6.97 -5.18
N ASP A 43 0.37 -6.31 -5.00
CA ASP A 43 1.65 -6.96 -4.70
C ASP A 43 1.61 -7.65 -3.32
N TYR A 44 0.90 -7.07 -2.35
CA TYR A 44 0.71 -7.65 -1.02
C TYR A 44 -0.57 -8.50 -0.88
N ASN A 45 -1.29 -8.73 -1.98
CA ASN A 45 -2.59 -9.42 -1.98
C ASN A 45 -3.56 -8.91 -0.91
N VAL A 46 -3.54 -7.59 -0.66
CA VAL A 46 -4.46 -6.91 0.25
C VAL A 46 -5.80 -6.84 -0.46
N VAL A 47 -6.59 -7.89 -0.32
CA VAL A 47 -7.99 -7.89 -0.71
C VAL A 47 -8.72 -6.87 0.16
N THR A 48 -9.00 -5.69 -0.39
CA THR A 48 -10.02 -4.81 0.18
C THR A 48 -11.35 -5.51 0.06
N ASN A 49 -11.79 -6.13 1.15
CA ASN A 49 -13.16 -6.61 1.32
C ASN A 49 -14.12 -5.43 1.52
N LEU A 50 -14.14 -4.49 0.57
CA LEU A 50 -15.05 -3.32 0.54
C LEU A 50 -16.37 -3.66 -0.17
N ALA A 51 -16.68 -4.95 -0.33
CA ALA A 51 -17.97 -5.45 -0.81
C ALA A 51 -18.54 -6.43 0.22
N ALA A 52 -19.19 -5.89 1.27
CA ALA A 52 -20.13 -6.60 2.12
C ALA A 52 -21.18 -5.59 2.61
#